data_AF-A0A4D4LIE5-F1
#
_entry.id   AF-A0A4D4LIE5-F1
#
_cell.length_a   1.000
_cell.length_b   1.000
_cell.length_c   1.000
_cell.angle_alpha   90.00
_cell.angle_beta   90.00
_cell.angle_gamma   90.00
#
_symmetry.space_group_name_H-M   'P 1'
#
loop_
_entity.id
_entity.type
_entity.pdbx_description
1 polymer ?
#
loop_
_entity_poly.entity_id
_entity_poly.type
_entity_poly.pdbx_seq_one_letter_code
_entity_poly.pdbx_strand_id
1 'polypeptide(L)'
;MNIRKIITFTEDVHSEGGRPVDPPTRTAVVLAVIENPWAGQGFVADLLPGIDEVAPKLGELLAPRVVEALGAPVEAYGKAAIVGLDGEVEHGSALIHTLKFGDHFRRAANATTLLPAVEKRAAAGTVFDIPLKHITDATIRSHHQSIEVRVADAPRADEIVVGLAAAAQGRPRPGWRRCRRSGERTVSDMGGSDAGTRACVPASGAGAPVALSHEAHGDGPELVLLHGVGLDRRMWDRCLPALAARHRVTLVDLRGHGASPAAAAGVSLAELAADVGALLSGPTHVVGFSLGALVAQRLGLDRPELTASLTLVSSVAGRSEEERAAVARRQELAAQDFGASAWAAVDRWFSPAWRAQDPEPARQVLDTLLANDRASYLACYRVFATADTALWRWLPRIAAPTVAVTGERDPGSTPAMSHRLAERIPGARAVIVPGARHLLPLECPEELADVILTHTGSHNGSHGNRNGTHGSHNAIHGSRTGTHPGAPTGQESHRS
;
A
#
# COMPACT_ATOMS: atom_id res chain seq x y z
N MET A 1 41.16 0.67 13.09
CA MET A 1 40.69 1.38 11.86
C MET A 1 41.52 2.64 11.64
N ASN A 2 42.35 2.64 10.58
CA ASN A 2 43.18 3.77 10.18
C ASN A 2 42.56 4.45 8.95
N ILE A 3 42.30 5.77 9.03
CA ILE A 3 41.69 6.54 7.93
C ILE A 3 42.77 7.42 7.30
N ARG A 4 43.05 7.23 6.01
CA ARG A 4 43.97 8.09 5.27
C ARG A 4 43.30 9.39 4.82
N LYS A 5 42.05 9.32 4.37
CA LYS A 5 41.36 10.43 3.72
C LYS A 5 39.85 10.33 3.91
N ILE A 6 39.21 11.48 4.12
CA ILE A 6 37.76 11.64 3.97
C ILE A 6 37.52 12.62 2.83
N ILE A 7 36.62 12.28 1.92
CA ILE A 7 36.21 13.15 0.81
C ILE A 7 34.72 13.40 0.94
N THR A 8 34.31 14.66 0.84
CA THR A 8 32.91 15.05 0.71
C THR A 8 32.77 15.89 -0.55
N PHE A 9 31.77 15.59 -1.38
CA PHE A 9 31.37 16.50 -2.44
C PHE A 9 29.85 16.47 -2.61
N THR A 10 29.33 17.59 -3.10
CA THR A 10 27.93 17.78 -3.41
C THR A 10 27.78 18.17 -4.87
N GLU A 11 26.67 17.76 -5.46
CA GLU A 11 26.25 18.15 -6.80
C GLU A 11 24.88 18.82 -6.70
N ASP A 12 24.78 20.04 -7.21
CA ASP A 12 23.53 20.78 -7.34
C ASP A 12 23.17 20.94 -8.81
N VAL A 13 22.06 20.34 -9.23
CA VAL A 13 21.55 20.51 -10.60
C VAL A 13 20.51 21.61 -10.60
N HIS A 14 20.90 22.77 -11.16
CA HIS A 14 20.04 23.94 -11.32
C HIS A 14 19.25 23.93 -12.65
N SER A 15 19.65 23.12 -13.62
CA SER A 15 19.03 23.03 -14.94
C SER A 15 19.27 21.65 -15.56
N GLU A 16 18.24 21.06 -16.16
CA GLU A 16 18.32 19.76 -16.83
C GLU A 16 17.36 19.74 -18.04
N GLY A 17 17.82 19.18 -19.16
CA GLY A 17 17.07 19.16 -20.41
C GLY A 17 16.67 20.56 -20.92
N GLY A 18 17.55 21.56 -20.71
CA GLY A 18 17.37 22.94 -21.17
C GLY A 18 16.32 23.74 -20.41
N ARG A 19 16.00 23.39 -19.16
CA ARG A 19 15.06 24.15 -18.34
C ARG A 19 15.47 24.11 -16.85
N PRO A 20 15.09 25.12 -16.06
CA PRO A 20 15.43 25.18 -14.64
C PRO A 20 14.83 24.03 -13.82
N VAL A 21 15.54 23.71 -12.74
CA VAL A 21 15.17 22.78 -11.66
C VAL A 21 15.07 23.61 -10.37
N ASP A 22 13.86 23.69 -9.80
CA ASP A 22 13.58 24.51 -8.62
C ASP A 22 12.69 23.74 -7.61
N PRO A 23 13.14 23.52 -6.36
CA PRO A 23 14.51 23.83 -5.88
C PRO A 23 15.55 22.94 -6.59
N PRO A 24 16.83 23.37 -6.67
CA PRO A 24 17.91 22.57 -7.26
C PRO A 24 17.96 21.17 -6.66
N THR A 25 18.11 20.13 -7.49
CA THR A 25 18.27 18.77 -6.96
C THR A 25 19.69 18.62 -6.42
N ARG A 26 19.82 18.25 -5.15
CA ARG A 26 21.12 18.03 -4.50
C ARG A 26 21.40 16.55 -4.29
N THR A 27 22.63 16.15 -4.63
CA THR A 27 23.22 14.87 -4.23
C THR A 27 24.48 15.13 -3.39
N ALA A 28 24.70 14.34 -2.36
CA ALA A 28 25.89 14.40 -1.51
C ALA A 28 26.56 13.02 -1.46
N VAL A 29 27.89 13.00 -1.50
CA VAL A 29 28.70 11.79 -1.37
C VAL A 29 29.75 12.03 -0.30
N VAL A 30 29.90 11.07 0.61
CA VAL A 30 30.98 11.05 1.60
C VAL A 30 31.71 9.72 1.51
N LEU A 31 33.02 9.78 1.36
CA LEU A 31 33.92 8.63 1.22
C LEU A 31 34.97 8.65 2.32
N ALA A 32 35.31 7.48 2.86
CA ALA A 32 36.52 7.26 3.65
C ALA A 32 37.46 6.33 2.89
N VAL A 33 38.73 6.68 2.84
CA VAL A 33 39.81 5.80 2.40
C VAL A 33 40.47 5.24 3.65
N ILE A 34 40.36 3.93 3.83
CA ILE A 34 40.92 3.21 4.96
C ILE A 34 41.95 2.19 4.51
N GLU A 35 42.82 1.82 5.44
CA GLU A 35 43.64 0.62 5.30
C GLU A 35 42.75 -0.63 5.26
N ASN A 36 43.04 -1.55 4.34
CA ASN A 36 42.35 -2.83 4.24
C ASN A 36 42.85 -3.75 5.37
N PRO A 37 42.01 -4.13 6.35
CA PRO A 37 42.46 -4.90 7.52
C PRO A 37 42.92 -6.33 7.17
N TRP A 38 42.68 -6.77 5.94
CA TRP A 38 43.05 -8.10 5.43
C TRP A 38 44.08 -8.04 4.29
N ALA A 39 44.62 -6.86 3.96
CA ALA A 39 45.64 -6.76 2.91
C ALA A 39 46.85 -7.64 3.22
N GLY A 40 47.36 -8.35 2.20
CA GLY A 40 48.55 -9.18 2.31
C GLY A 40 48.37 -10.51 3.07
N GLN A 41 47.17 -10.84 3.54
CA GLN A 41 46.89 -12.07 4.31
C GLN A 41 46.51 -13.27 3.40
N GLY A 42 46.36 -13.06 2.09
CA GLY A 42 45.82 -14.08 1.19
C GLY A 42 44.32 -14.29 1.43
N PHE A 43 43.84 -15.53 1.27
CA PHE A 43 42.44 -15.86 1.56
C PHE A 43 42.18 -15.87 3.07
N VAL A 44 41.22 -15.07 3.52
CA VAL A 44 40.82 -14.99 4.93
C VAL A 44 39.46 -15.68 5.09
N ALA A 45 39.46 -16.84 5.76
CA ALA A 45 38.24 -17.64 5.96
C ALA A 45 37.22 -16.99 6.92
N ASP A 46 37.69 -16.20 7.89
CA ASP A 46 36.85 -15.50 8.85
C ASP A 46 37.14 -14.00 8.85
N LEU A 47 36.23 -13.24 8.26
CA LEU A 47 36.30 -11.78 8.19
C LEU A 47 35.66 -11.09 9.42
N LEU A 48 34.98 -11.82 10.31
CA LEU A 48 34.22 -11.24 11.42
C LEU A 48 35.05 -10.31 12.33
N PRO A 49 36.31 -10.63 12.70
CA PRO A 49 37.10 -9.73 13.54
C PRO A 49 37.30 -8.34 12.91
N GLY A 50 37.61 -8.29 11.61
CA GLY A 50 37.79 -7.03 10.89
C GLY A 50 36.46 -6.29 10.68
N ILE A 51 35.37 -7.02 10.43
CA ILE A 51 34.02 -6.43 10.34
C ILE A 51 33.66 -5.75 11.66
N ASP A 52 33.86 -6.43 12.78
CA ASP A 52 33.48 -5.97 14.11
C ASP A 52 34.27 -4.75 14.55
N GLU A 53 35.54 -4.67 14.14
CA GLU A 53 36.40 -3.55 14.46
C GLU A 53 36.12 -2.30 13.60
N VAL A 54 35.82 -2.49 12.32
CA VAL A 54 35.83 -1.42 11.30
C VAL A 54 34.42 -0.95 10.91
N ALA A 55 33.49 -1.86 10.64
CA ALA A 55 32.19 -1.53 10.05
C ALA A 55 31.32 -0.57 10.91
N PRO A 56 31.17 -0.75 12.24
CA PRO A 56 30.45 0.20 13.09
C PRO A 56 31.05 1.61 13.05
N LYS A 57 32.38 1.70 13.16
CA LYS A 57 33.09 2.98 13.20
C LYS A 57 32.96 3.73 11.88
N LEU A 58 33.00 3.03 10.75
CA LEU A 58 32.74 3.61 9.43
C LEU A 58 31.31 4.13 9.30
N GLY A 59 30.32 3.35 9.75
CA GLY A 59 28.91 3.75 9.70
C GLY A 59 28.64 5.00 10.53
N GLU A 60 29.15 5.02 11.77
CA GLU A 60 29.06 6.15 12.69
C GLU A 60 29.77 7.41 12.17
N LEU A 61 30.88 7.23 11.44
CA LEU A 61 31.62 8.33 10.83
C LEU A 61 30.90 8.92 9.60
N LEU A 62 30.47 8.07 8.67
CA LEU A 62 30.02 8.50 7.35
C LEU A 62 28.55 8.95 7.32
N ALA A 63 27.67 8.28 8.07
CA ALA A 63 26.23 8.55 8.05
C ALA A 63 25.84 9.99 8.44
N PRO A 64 26.31 10.56 9.56
CA PRO A 64 25.96 11.94 9.90
C PRO A 64 26.55 12.94 8.91
N ARG A 65 27.77 12.69 8.40
CA ARG A 65 28.44 13.58 7.44
C ARG A 65 27.71 13.68 6.11
N VAL A 66 27.18 12.56 5.59
CA VAL A 66 26.45 12.59 4.31
C VAL A 66 25.10 13.28 4.45
N VAL A 67 24.42 13.12 5.59
CA VAL A 67 23.17 13.84 5.90
C VAL A 67 23.43 15.34 6.07
N GLU A 68 24.49 15.72 6.78
CA GLU A 68 24.91 17.10 6.95
C GLU A 68 25.30 17.74 5.60
N ALA A 69 26.11 17.05 4.80
CA ALA A 69 26.52 17.52 3.48
C ALA A 69 25.33 17.69 2.52
N LEU A 70 24.32 16.82 2.63
CA LEU A 70 23.09 16.96 1.85
C LEU A 70 22.33 18.23 2.24
N GLY A 71 22.27 18.56 3.54
CA GLY A 71 21.60 19.77 4.04
C GLY A 71 20.09 19.78 3.79
N ALA A 72 19.50 18.62 3.51
CA ALA A 72 18.08 18.42 3.21
C ALA A 72 17.65 17.01 3.65
N PRO A 73 16.33 16.72 3.76
CA PRO A 73 15.84 15.37 4.01
C PRO A 73 16.35 14.39 2.94
N VAL A 74 16.77 13.20 3.36
CA VAL A 74 17.24 12.14 2.45
C VAL A 74 16.02 11.47 1.80
N GLU A 75 15.93 11.46 0.46
CA GLU A 75 14.90 10.72 -0.28
C GLU A 75 15.45 9.45 -0.94
N ALA A 76 16.72 9.46 -1.35
CA ALA A 76 17.41 8.28 -1.84
C ALA A 76 18.82 8.16 -1.30
N TYR A 77 19.31 6.93 -1.23
CA TYR A 77 20.63 6.62 -0.70
C TYR A 77 21.30 5.42 -1.37
N GLY A 78 22.59 5.27 -1.10
CA GLY A 78 23.43 4.21 -1.65
C GLY A 78 24.73 4.07 -0.89
N LYS A 79 25.45 2.97 -1.13
CA LYS A 79 26.75 2.69 -0.52
C LYS A 79 27.72 2.13 -1.54
N ALA A 80 29.02 2.24 -1.24
CA ALA A 80 30.07 1.72 -2.10
C ALA A 80 31.25 1.16 -1.30
N ALA A 81 31.91 0.14 -1.85
CA ALA A 81 33.21 -0.34 -1.42
C ALA A 81 34.13 -0.65 -2.61
N ILE A 82 35.22 0.10 -2.76
CA ILE A 82 36.24 -0.15 -3.78
C ILE A 82 37.52 -0.64 -3.11
N VAL A 83 37.87 -1.90 -3.38
CA VAL A 83 39.01 -2.58 -2.76
C VAL A 83 40.24 -2.46 -3.65
N GLY A 84 41.38 -2.13 -3.05
CA GLY A 84 42.68 -2.11 -3.69
C GLY A 84 43.11 -3.49 -4.20
N LEU A 85 44.16 -3.50 -5.03
CA LEU A 85 44.59 -4.72 -5.71
C LEU A 85 45.16 -5.80 -4.77
N ASP A 86 45.58 -5.49 -3.55
CA ASP A 86 46.08 -6.47 -2.57
C ASP A 86 44.97 -7.02 -1.65
N GLY A 87 43.71 -6.69 -1.94
CA GLY A 87 42.53 -7.25 -1.28
C GLY A 87 41.61 -8.03 -2.22
N GLU A 88 40.57 -8.63 -1.65
CA GLU A 88 39.50 -9.33 -2.36
C GLU A 88 38.22 -8.47 -2.37
N VAL A 89 37.35 -8.66 -3.38
CA VAL A 89 36.05 -7.97 -3.41
C VAL A 89 35.22 -8.23 -2.14
N GLU A 90 35.40 -9.42 -1.55
CA GLU A 90 34.73 -9.83 -0.32
C GLU A 90 35.11 -8.95 0.88
N HIS A 91 36.32 -8.38 0.91
CA HIS A 91 36.72 -7.44 1.96
C HIS A 91 35.83 -6.19 1.97
N GLY A 92 35.48 -5.69 0.78
CA GLY A 92 34.54 -4.58 0.63
C GLY A 92 33.12 -4.99 1.00
N SER A 93 32.66 -6.13 0.46
CA SER A 93 31.35 -6.73 0.75
C SER A 93 31.12 -6.89 2.26
N ALA A 94 32.09 -7.48 2.97
CA ALA A 94 32.07 -7.73 4.40
C ALA A 94 31.86 -6.45 5.23
N LEU A 95 32.43 -5.32 4.81
CA LEU A 95 32.29 -4.05 5.53
C LEU A 95 30.94 -3.38 5.27
N ILE A 96 30.41 -3.46 4.05
CA ILE A 96 29.21 -2.69 3.67
C ILE A 96 27.91 -3.48 3.74
N HIS A 97 27.94 -4.81 3.61
CA HIS A 97 26.76 -5.70 3.66
C HIS A 97 26.50 -6.29 5.05
N THR A 98 26.77 -5.49 6.08
CA THR A 98 26.43 -5.80 7.47
C THR A 98 25.51 -4.72 8.06
N LEU A 99 24.62 -5.14 8.96
CA LEU A 99 23.80 -4.22 9.75
C LEU A 99 24.67 -3.29 10.61
N LYS A 100 25.89 -3.72 10.97
CA LYS A 100 26.87 -2.94 11.73
C LYS A 100 27.29 -1.66 11.01
N PHE A 101 27.25 -1.62 9.67
CA PHE A 101 27.53 -0.42 8.87
C PHE A 101 26.24 0.26 8.42
N GLY A 102 25.37 -0.47 7.71
CA GLY A 102 24.24 0.10 7.00
C GLY A 102 23.17 0.74 7.91
N ASP A 103 22.99 0.22 9.13
CA ASP A 103 21.94 0.73 10.02
C ASP A 103 22.20 2.14 10.54
N HIS A 104 23.47 2.58 10.60
CA HIS A 104 23.78 3.97 10.97
C HIS A 104 23.12 4.95 10.00
N PHE A 105 23.26 4.70 8.70
CA PHE A 105 22.66 5.57 7.69
C PHE A 105 21.15 5.35 7.55
N ARG A 106 20.66 4.10 7.68
CA ARG A 106 19.22 3.83 7.66
C ARG A 106 18.49 4.52 8.81
N ARG A 107 19.05 4.51 10.03
CA ARG A 107 18.48 5.25 11.17
C ARG A 107 18.55 6.76 10.95
N ALA A 108 19.68 7.28 10.50
CA ALA A 108 19.84 8.71 10.22
C ALA A 108 18.86 9.23 9.14
N ALA A 109 18.51 8.39 8.16
CA ALA A 109 17.59 8.72 7.08
C ALA A 109 16.14 8.25 7.30
N ASN A 110 15.81 7.67 8.46
CA ASN A 110 14.51 7.02 8.71
C ASN A 110 14.07 6.04 7.60
N ALA A 111 15.04 5.27 7.09
CA ALA A 111 14.85 4.41 5.93
C ALA A 111 14.42 2.99 6.30
N THR A 112 13.55 2.40 5.49
CA THR A 112 13.10 1.01 5.64
C THR A 112 13.73 0.08 4.62
N THR A 113 14.21 0.60 3.48
CA THR A 113 14.89 -0.22 2.46
C THR A 113 16.30 -0.62 2.88
N LEU A 114 16.93 -1.49 2.10
CA LEU A 114 18.37 -1.72 2.17
C LEU A 114 19.05 -0.76 1.19
N LEU A 115 20.25 -0.32 1.55
CA LEU A 115 21.07 0.50 0.67
C LEU A 115 21.51 -0.33 -0.54
N PRO A 116 21.21 0.09 -1.78
CA PRO A 116 21.85 -0.48 -2.96
C PRO A 116 23.36 -0.23 -2.87
N ALA A 117 24.14 -1.16 -3.43
CA ALA A 117 25.58 -1.17 -3.29
C ALA A 117 26.29 -1.30 -4.63
N VAL A 118 27.50 -0.75 -4.67
CA VAL A 118 28.52 -1.15 -5.62
C VAL A 118 29.73 -1.66 -4.86
N GLU A 119 30.24 -2.82 -5.25
CA GLU A 119 31.48 -3.35 -4.73
C GLU A 119 32.37 -3.83 -5.89
N LYS A 120 33.65 -3.45 -5.84
CA LYS A 120 34.60 -3.81 -6.89
C LYS A 120 36.03 -3.82 -6.37
N ARG A 121 36.86 -4.72 -6.90
CA ARG A 121 38.32 -4.63 -6.80
C ARG A 121 38.88 -3.82 -7.96
N ALA A 122 39.63 -2.76 -7.70
CA ALA A 122 40.13 -1.87 -8.73
C ALA A 122 41.39 -1.09 -8.34
N ALA A 123 42.10 -0.55 -9.35
CA ALA A 123 43.25 0.34 -9.14
C ALA A 123 42.82 1.77 -8.78
N ALA A 124 43.75 2.54 -8.22
CA ALA A 124 43.55 3.95 -7.89
C ALA A 124 43.01 4.76 -9.09
N GLY A 125 42.08 5.68 -8.82
CA GLY A 125 41.52 6.56 -9.85
C GLY A 125 40.43 5.92 -10.71
N THR A 126 40.02 4.69 -10.41
CA THR A 126 38.87 4.03 -11.05
C THR A 126 37.60 4.84 -10.82
N VAL A 127 36.82 5.00 -11.88
CA VAL A 127 35.47 5.56 -11.84
C VAL A 127 34.47 4.48 -11.45
N PHE A 128 33.53 4.82 -10.57
CA PHE A 128 32.45 3.93 -10.16
C PHE A 128 31.16 4.70 -9.89
N ASP A 129 30.03 4.02 -10.10
CA ASP A 129 28.70 4.56 -9.87
C ASP A 129 28.14 4.08 -8.54
N ILE A 130 27.78 4.99 -7.64
CA ILE A 130 27.01 4.63 -6.45
C ILE A 130 25.54 4.59 -6.85
N PRO A 131 24.88 3.42 -6.89
CA PRO A 131 23.47 3.36 -7.15
C PRO A 131 22.70 4.00 -5.99
N LEU A 132 21.66 4.75 -6.31
CA LEU A 132 20.75 5.37 -5.37
C LEU A 132 19.37 4.75 -5.54
N LYS A 133 18.70 4.46 -4.43
CA LYS A 133 17.31 4.00 -4.37
C LYS A 133 16.57 4.74 -3.28
N HIS A 134 15.25 4.86 -3.43
CA HIS A 134 14.42 5.53 -2.46
C HIS A 134 14.47 4.85 -1.09
N ILE A 135 14.52 5.65 -0.02
CA ILE A 135 14.75 5.19 1.36
C ILE A 135 13.64 4.31 1.94
N THR A 136 12.42 4.38 1.39
CA THR A 136 11.28 3.58 1.87
C THR A 136 10.62 2.69 0.82
N ASP A 137 10.99 2.82 -0.46
CA ASP A 137 10.39 2.05 -1.54
C ASP A 137 11.36 1.92 -2.73
N ALA A 138 12.11 0.82 -2.77
CA ALA A 138 13.11 0.58 -3.81
C ALA A 138 12.53 0.50 -5.24
N THR A 139 11.20 0.44 -5.40
CA THR A 139 10.53 0.37 -6.70
C THR A 139 10.30 1.74 -7.35
N ILE A 140 10.44 2.84 -6.61
CA ILE A 140 10.22 4.21 -7.12
C ILE A 140 11.28 4.57 -8.17
N ARG A 141 10.89 4.49 -9.44
CA ARG A 141 11.79 4.67 -10.60
C ARG A 141 12.33 6.08 -10.76
N SER A 142 11.66 7.11 -10.23
CA SER A 142 12.21 8.47 -10.23
C SER A 142 13.51 8.54 -9.42
N HIS A 143 13.67 7.67 -8.41
CA HIS A 143 14.85 7.57 -7.56
C HIS A 143 15.82 6.47 -8.00
N HIS A 144 15.58 5.82 -9.14
CA HIS A 144 16.57 4.92 -9.75
C HIS A 144 17.59 5.77 -10.47
N GLN A 145 18.63 6.16 -9.75
CA GLN A 145 19.70 7.01 -10.24
C GLN A 145 21.05 6.48 -9.75
N SER A 146 22.12 6.97 -10.35
CA SER A 146 23.47 6.78 -9.85
C SER A 146 24.16 8.13 -9.77
N ILE A 147 25.19 8.21 -8.95
CA ILE A 147 26.16 9.29 -8.99
C ILE A 147 27.52 8.70 -9.30
N GLU A 148 28.19 9.26 -10.31
CA GLU A 148 29.55 8.90 -10.68
C GLU A 148 30.51 9.45 -9.63
N VAL A 149 31.46 8.62 -9.21
CA VAL A 149 32.44 8.94 -8.19
C VAL A 149 33.83 8.52 -8.67
N ARG A 150 34.83 9.35 -8.36
CA ARG A 150 36.24 9.05 -8.59
C ARG A 150 37.10 9.63 -7.48
N VAL A 151 38.03 8.82 -6.98
CA VAL A 151 39.11 9.30 -6.09
C VAL A 151 40.44 9.08 -6.81
N ALA A 152 41.08 10.15 -7.25
CA ALA A 152 42.21 10.06 -8.18
C ALA A 152 43.39 9.19 -7.69
N ASP A 153 43.65 9.19 -6.38
CA ASP A 153 44.78 8.50 -5.73
C ASP A 153 44.33 7.35 -4.80
N ALA A 154 43.09 6.86 -4.91
CA ALA A 154 42.57 5.79 -4.07
C ALA A 154 41.66 4.81 -4.84
N PRO A 155 41.54 3.56 -4.38
CA PRO A 155 42.33 2.95 -3.31
C PRO A 155 43.78 2.71 -3.75
N ARG A 156 44.75 2.85 -2.84
CA ARG A 156 46.05 2.17 -2.99
C ARG A 156 45.85 0.66 -2.91
N ALA A 157 46.88 -0.12 -3.24
CA ALA A 157 46.78 -1.57 -3.34
C ALA A 157 46.26 -2.20 -2.03
N ASP A 158 46.67 -1.68 -0.89
CA ASP A 158 46.34 -2.09 0.47
C ASP A 158 45.17 -1.31 1.11
N GLU A 159 44.35 -0.61 0.33
CA GLU A 159 43.28 0.26 0.84
C GLU A 159 41.87 -0.20 0.43
N ILE A 160 40.88 0.32 1.14
CA ILE A 160 39.46 0.26 0.75
C ILE A 160 38.90 1.68 0.76
N VAL A 161 38.23 2.07 -0.33
CA VAL A 161 37.35 3.24 -0.36
C VAL A 161 35.96 2.80 0.03
N VAL A 162 35.43 3.29 1.15
CA VAL A 162 34.05 3.04 1.59
C VAL A 162 33.25 4.34 1.54
N GLY A 163 32.07 4.29 0.95
CA GLY A 163 31.29 5.49 0.66
C GLY A 163 29.80 5.36 0.95
N LEU A 164 29.19 6.50 1.27
CA LEU A 164 27.74 6.70 1.31
C LEU A 164 27.36 7.84 0.36
N ALA A 165 26.24 7.67 -0.33
CA ALA A 165 25.64 8.71 -1.15
C ALA A 165 24.19 8.95 -0.72
N ALA A 166 23.76 10.21 -0.77
CA ALA A 166 22.42 10.66 -0.45
C ALA A 166 21.91 11.62 -1.52
N ALA A 167 20.63 11.56 -1.85
CA ALA A 167 19.97 12.56 -2.69
C ALA A 167 18.73 13.10 -1.99
N ALA A 168 18.52 14.41 -2.13
CA ALA A 168 17.38 15.10 -1.54
C ALA A 168 16.09 14.84 -2.33
N GLN A 169 16.21 14.37 -3.57
CA GLN A 169 15.13 14.20 -4.53
C GLN A 169 15.46 13.08 -5.53
N GLY A 170 14.45 12.62 -6.26
CA GLY A 170 14.64 11.79 -7.45
C GLY A 170 15.26 12.58 -8.61
N ARG A 171 15.54 11.90 -9.72
CA ARG A 171 16.16 12.51 -10.90
C ARG A 171 15.40 13.76 -11.35
N PRO A 172 16.10 14.84 -11.73
CA PRO A 172 15.44 15.97 -12.35
C PRO A 172 14.69 15.50 -13.59
N ARG A 173 13.36 15.61 -13.54
CA ARG A 173 12.42 15.35 -14.66
C ARG A 173 12.52 13.93 -15.23
N PRO A 174 12.01 12.91 -14.51
CA PRO A 174 11.94 11.56 -15.05
C PRO A 174 11.13 11.56 -16.36
N GLY A 175 11.82 11.37 -17.48
CA GLY A 175 11.31 11.53 -18.85
C GLY A 175 10.36 10.44 -19.33
N TRP A 176 9.37 10.05 -18.52
CA TRP A 176 8.21 9.32 -19.03
C TRP A 176 7.06 10.31 -19.29
N ARG A 177 6.81 10.55 -20.58
CA ARG A 177 5.70 11.37 -21.07
C ARG A 177 4.38 10.93 -20.45
N ARG A 178 3.69 11.83 -19.76
CA ARG A 178 2.23 11.82 -19.77
C ARG A 178 1.82 12.19 -21.20
N CYS A 179 1.11 11.30 -21.90
CA CYS A 179 0.15 11.73 -22.92
C CYS A 179 -0.76 12.75 -22.22
N ARG A 180 -0.62 14.04 -22.55
CA ARG A 180 -1.33 15.11 -21.85
C ARG A 180 -2.83 15.00 -22.19
N ARG A 181 -3.71 15.14 -21.19
CA ARG A 181 -4.92 15.94 -21.40
C ARG A 181 -4.64 17.34 -20.90
N SER A 182 -4.90 18.27 -21.80
CA SER A 182 -4.83 19.72 -21.71
C SER A 182 -5.62 20.30 -20.54
N GLY A 183 -5.01 21.26 -19.87
CA GLY A 183 -5.68 22.15 -18.92
C GLY A 183 -4.88 22.32 -17.65
N GLU A 184 -3.93 23.26 -17.64
CA GLU A 184 -3.85 24.31 -16.61
C GLU A 184 -2.64 25.21 -16.87
N ARG A 185 -2.98 26.46 -17.22
CA ARG A 185 -2.14 27.64 -17.02
C ARG A 185 -2.02 27.85 -15.51
N THR A 186 -0.83 28.23 -15.06
CA THR A 186 -0.59 28.82 -13.74
C THR A 186 -1.40 30.10 -13.58
N VAL A 187 -2.06 30.29 -12.43
CA VAL A 187 -2.62 31.59 -12.03
C VAL A 187 -1.92 32.06 -10.76
N SER A 188 -0.90 32.87 -10.99
CA SER A 188 -0.83 34.22 -10.44
C SER A 188 -0.73 35.12 -11.67
N ASP A 189 -1.85 35.37 -12.34
CA ASP A 189 -2.51 36.66 -12.18
C ASP A 189 -4.03 36.61 -12.42
N MET A 190 -4.75 37.35 -11.58
CA MET A 190 -6.15 37.81 -11.68
C MET A 190 -7.31 36.86 -11.37
N GLY A 191 -8.25 37.39 -10.57
CA GLY A 191 -9.34 36.67 -9.91
C GLY A 191 -10.44 36.10 -10.81
N GLY A 192 -11.15 35.13 -10.26
CA GLY A 192 -12.32 34.47 -10.86
C GLY A 192 -12.41 33.00 -10.43
N SER A 193 -13.58 32.60 -9.95
CA SER A 193 -13.99 31.27 -9.47
C SER A 193 -13.81 30.11 -10.48
N ASP A 194 -13.24 28.95 -10.08
CA ASP A 194 -13.91 27.61 -10.10
C ASP A 194 -12.96 26.38 -9.89
N ALA A 195 -13.51 25.38 -9.18
CA ALA A 195 -13.24 23.93 -9.01
C ALA A 195 -11.92 23.20 -9.45
N GLY A 196 -11.16 22.72 -8.44
CA GLY A 196 -10.74 21.31 -8.18
C GLY A 196 -10.03 20.42 -9.23
N THR A 197 -8.69 20.26 -9.12
CA THR A 197 -7.92 19.21 -9.83
C THR A 197 -7.22 18.25 -8.85
N ARG A 198 -7.78 17.03 -8.69
CA ARG A 198 -7.23 15.92 -7.88
C ARG A 198 -6.04 15.28 -8.61
N ALA A 199 -4.85 15.31 -8.01
CA ALA A 199 -3.75 14.45 -8.43
C ALA A 199 -4.16 12.97 -8.24
N CYS A 200 -3.65 12.04 -9.06
CA CYS A 200 -3.88 10.58 -8.95
C CYS A 200 -2.74 9.86 -8.19
N VAL A 201 -3.02 8.65 -7.68
CA VAL A 201 -2.01 7.72 -7.13
C VAL A 201 -1.15 7.18 -8.28
N PRO A 202 0.18 7.01 -8.13
CA PRO A 202 0.99 6.41 -9.18
C PRO A 202 0.58 4.93 -9.37
N ALA A 203 -0.12 4.67 -10.48
CA ALA A 203 -0.29 3.34 -11.04
C ALA A 203 1.06 2.88 -11.63
N SER A 204 2.00 2.46 -10.77
CA SER A 204 3.27 1.89 -11.22
C SER A 204 3.22 0.37 -11.24
N GLY A 205 3.16 -0.22 -12.44
CA GLY A 205 3.67 -1.56 -12.69
C GLY A 205 2.69 -2.73 -12.72
N ALA A 206 1.38 -2.52 -12.93
CA ALA A 206 0.52 -3.66 -13.22
C ALA A 206 0.90 -4.25 -14.59
N GLY A 207 1.22 -5.55 -14.65
CA GLY A 207 1.25 -6.29 -15.91
C GLY A 207 -0.11 -6.22 -16.61
N ALA A 208 -0.20 -6.70 -17.86
CA ALA A 208 -1.48 -6.76 -18.56
C ALA A 208 -2.53 -7.48 -17.67
N PRO A 209 -3.75 -6.93 -17.51
CA PRO A 209 -4.79 -7.57 -16.73
C PRO A 209 -5.07 -8.99 -17.23
N VAL A 210 -5.36 -9.91 -16.31
CA VAL A 210 -5.78 -11.27 -16.66
C VAL A 210 -7.31 -11.37 -16.64
N ALA A 211 -7.86 -12.28 -17.44
CA ALA A 211 -9.29 -12.56 -17.40
C ALA A 211 -9.64 -13.29 -16.11
N LEU A 212 -10.47 -12.67 -15.28
CA LEU A 212 -10.96 -13.25 -14.02
C LEU A 212 -12.22 -14.09 -14.26
N SER A 213 -12.28 -15.26 -13.60
CA SER A 213 -13.51 -16.04 -13.49
C SER A 213 -14.52 -15.27 -12.64
N HIS A 214 -15.74 -15.12 -13.16
CA HIS A 214 -16.81 -14.40 -12.49
C HIS A 214 -18.18 -14.95 -12.91
N GLU A 215 -19.18 -14.68 -12.08
CA GLU A 215 -20.59 -14.98 -12.34
C GLU A 215 -21.42 -13.73 -12.08
N ALA A 216 -22.50 -13.55 -12.83
CA ALA A 216 -23.38 -12.39 -12.71
C ALA A 216 -24.82 -12.84 -12.41
N HIS A 217 -25.47 -12.15 -11.47
CA HIS A 217 -26.83 -12.47 -11.01
C HIS A 217 -27.67 -11.21 -10.85
N GLY A 218 -28.97 -11.33 -11.14
CA GLY A 218 -29.91 -10.22 -11.03
C GLY A 218 -29.72 -9.14 -12.10
N ASP A 219 -30.45 -8.05 -11.91
CA ASP A 219 -30.49 -6.89 -12.80
C ASP A 219 -30.44 -5.60 -11.96
N GLY A 220 -30.08 -4.48 -12.59
CA GLY A 220 -30.04 -3.16 -11.93
C GLY A 220 -28.64 -2.56 -11.87
N PRO A 221 -28.38 -1.62 -10.93
CA PRO A 221 -27.07 -0.99 -10.78
C PRO A 221 -25.96 -2.03 -10.54
N GLU A 222 -24.80 -1.81 -11.14
CA GLU A 222 -23.67 -2.73 -11.07
C GLU A 222 -23.10 -2.80 -9.63
N LEU A 223 -22.95 -4.01 -9.11
CA LEU A 223 -22.34 -4.32 -7.82
C LEU A 223 -21.31 -5.44 -8.02
N VAL A 224 -20.05 -5.23 -7.64
CA VAL A 224 -19.02 -6.27 -7.69
C VAL A 224 -18.61 -6.69 -6.28
N LEU A 225 -18.56 -8.00 -6.01
CA LEU A 225 -18.17 -8.56 -4.71
C LEU A 225 -16.81 -9.26 -4.83
N LEU A 226 -15.85 -8.83 -4.01
CA LEU A 226 -14.47 -9.31 -4.01
C LEU A 226 -14.16 -10.06 -2.70
N HIS A 227 -13.76 -11.32 -2.80
CA HIS A 227 -13.47 -12.17 -1.64
C HIS A 227 -12.10 -11.87 -0.98
N GLY A 228 -11.83 -12.55 0.15
CA GLY A 228 -10.58 -12.45 0.90
C GLY A 228 -9.51 -13.45 0.49
N VAL A 229 -8.31 -13.37 1.07
CA VAL A 229 -7.22 -14.30 0.77
C VAL A 229 -7.58 -15.75 1.14
N GLY A 230 -7.30 -16.69 0.24
CA GLY A 230 -7.58 -18.12 0.42
C GLY A 230 -9.05 -18.51 0.34
N LEU A 231 -9.94 -17.56 0.04
CA LEU A 231 -11.36 -17.79 -0.19
C LEU A 231 -11.64 -17.74 -1.70
N ASP A 232 -12.91 -17.90 -2.06
CA ASP A 232 -13.42 -17.72 -3.41
C ASP A 232 -14.79 -17.03 -3.37
N ARG A 233 -15.38 -16.81 -4.54
CA ARG A 233 -16.65 -16.09 -4.69
C ARG A 233 -17.83 -16.67 -3.91
N ARG A 234 -17.83 -17.97 -3.58
CA ARG A 234 -18.93 -18.66 -2.87
C ARG A 234 -19.13 -18.16 -1.44
N MET A 235 -18.14 -17.44 -0.89
CA MET A 235 -18.30 -16.81 0.43
C MET A 235 -19.46 -15.79 0.47
N TRP A 236 -19.94 -15.35 -0.69
CA TRP A 236 -21.04 -14.39 -0.82
C TRP A 236 -22.42 -15.03 -1.00
N ASP A 237 -22.50 -16.37 -1.11
CA ASP A 237 -23.75 -17.08 -1.45
C ASP A 237 -24.91 -16.74 -0.49
N ARG A 238 -24.62 -16.51 0.79
CA ARG A 238 -25.63 -16.14 1.79
C ARG A 238 -26.12 -14.68 1.67
N CYS A 239 -25.29 -13.77 1.14
CA CYS A 239 -25.69 -12.39 0.87
C CYS A 239 -26.35 -12.23 -0.51
N LEU A 240 -26.05 -13.14 -1.46
CA LEU A 240 -26.43 -13.01 -2.86
C LEU A 240 -27.93 -12.80 -3.09
N PRO A 241 -28.87 -13.55 -2.47
CA PRO A 241 -30.30 -13.38 -2.74
C PRO A 241 -30.80 -11.96 -2.46
N ALA A 242 -30.38 -11.36 -1.34
CA ALA A 242 -30.79 -10.00 -0.96
C ALA A 242 -30.17 -8.94 -1.88
N LEU A 243 -28.90 -9.12 -2.27
CA LEU A 243 -28.19 -8.18 -3.13
C LEU A 243 -28.69 -8.22 -4.57
N ALA A 244 -28.87 -9.42 -5.15
CA ALA A 244 -29.32 -9.64 -6.52
C ALA A 244 -30.78 -9.21 -6.76
N ALA A 245 -31.58 -9.08 -5.70
CA ALA A 245 -32.92 -8.52 -5.79
C ALA A 245 -32.92 -7.01 -6.12
N ARG A 246 -31.79 -6.32 -5.99
CA ARG A 246 -31.70 -4.84 -6.15
C ARG A 246 -30.57 -4.40 -7.09
N HIS A 247 -29.62 -5.27 -7.40
CA HIS A 247 -28.42 -4.96 -8.18
C HIS A 247 -28.13 -6.07 -9.17
N ARG A 248 -27.40 -5.71 -10.23
CA ARG A 248 -26.68 -6.69 -11.04
C ARG A 248 -25.38 -7.03 -10.32
N VAL A 249 -25.34 -8.18 -9.67
CA VAL A 249 -24.23 -8.61 -8.79
C VAL A 249 -23.25 -9.46 -9.56
N THR A 250 -22.00 -9.02 -9.62
CA THR A 250 -20.88 -9.79 -10.18
C THR A 250 -20.02 -10.35 -9.06
N LEU A 251 -20.00 -11.67 -8.94
CA LEU A 251 -19.18 -12.43 -8.00
C LEU A 251 -17.86 -12.83 -8.68
N VAL A 252 -16.72 -12.46 -8.09
CA VAL A 252 -15.42 -12.60 -8.75
C VAL A 252 -14.49 -13.50 -7.97
N ASP A 253 -13.86 -14.46 -8.64
CA ASP A 253 -12.65 -15.11 -8.12
C ASP A 253 -11.44 -14.24 -8.44
N LEU A 254 -10.75 -13.74 -7.42
CA LEU A 254 -9.54 -12.95 -7.60
C LEU A 254 -8.40 -13.80 -8.18
N ARG A 255 -7.46 -13.17 -8.90
CA ARG A 255 -6.23 -13.84 -9.37
C ARG A 255 -5.61 -14.67 -8.23
N GLY A 256 -5.21 -15.90 -8.54
CA GLY A 256 -4.64 -16.85 -7.58
C GLY A 256 -5.64 -17.64 -6.75
N HIS A 257 -6.94 -17.49 -7.00
CA HIS A 257 -8.01 -18.13 -6.23
C HIS A 257 -9.10 -18.69 -7.14
N GLY A 258 -9.89 -19.63 -6.59
CA GLY A 258 -11.03 -20.21 -7.28
C GLY A 258 -10.68 -20.72 -8.68
N ALA A 259 -11.48 -20.32 -9.67
CA ALA A 259 -11.25 -20.68 -11.07
C ALA A 259 -10.46 -19.63 -11.87
N SER A 260 -9.92 -18.59 -11.21
CA SER A 260 -9.11 -17.57 -11.87
C SER A 260 -7.65 -18.01 -12.07
N PRO A 261 -6.90 -17.39 -13.01
CA PRO A 261 -5.51 -17.74 -13.25
C PRO A 261 -4.63 -17.64 -12.00
N ALA A 262 -3.63 -18.51 -11.91
CA ALA A 262 -2.67 -18.55 -10.80
C ALA A 262 -1.96 -17.19 -10.60
N ALA A 263 -1.62 -16.88 -9.35
CA ALA A 263 -0.88 -15.68 -9.01
C ALA A 263 0.62 -15.97 -8.98
N ALA A 264 1.40 -15.26 -9.80
CA ALA A 264 2.85 -15.36 -9.76
C ALA A 264 3.42 -14.83 -8.44
N ALA A 265 4.52 -15.43 -7.99
CA ALA A 265 5.34 -14.84 -6.94
C ALA A 265 5.75 -13.43 -7.38
N GLY A 266 5.45 -12.42 -6.56
CA GLY A 266 5.65 -11.03 -6.99
C GLY A 266 4.37 -10.23 -7.16
N VAL A 267 3.19 -10.88 -7.31
CA VAL A 267 1.92 -10.19 -7.56
C VAL A 267 1.72 -9.01 -6.61
N SER A 268 1.30 -7.89 -7.18
CA SER A 268 1.11 -6.64 -6.48
C SER A 268 -0.37 -6.31 -6.30
N LEU A 269 -0.68 -5.47 -5.32
CA LEU A 269 -2.04 -4.95 -5.14
C LEU A 269 -2.55 -4.20 -6.38
N ALA A 270 -1.64 -3.52 -7.09
CA ALA A 270 -1.96 -2.79 -8.32
C ALA A 270 -2.45 -3.74 -9.43
N GLU A 271 -1.82 -4.91 -9.57
CA GLU A 271 -2.26 -5.92 -10.54
C GLU A 271 -3.62 -6.49 -10.19
N LEU A 272 -3.84 -6.85 -8.92
CA LEU A 272 -5.13 -7.36 -8.47
C LEU A 272 -6.26 -6.34 -8.72
N ALA A 273 -6.00 -5.05 -8.48
CA ALA A 273 -6.94 -3.98 -8.76
C ALA A 273 -7.13 -3.72 -10.26
N ALA A 274 -6.09 -3.86 -11.07
CA ALA A 274 -6.17 -3.71 -12.52
C ALA A 274 -7.00 -4.83 -13.16
N ASP A 275 -6.89 -6.07 -12.65
CA ASP A 275 -7.72 -7.20 -13.10
C ASP A 275 -9.21 -6.93 -12.86
N VAL A 276 -9.57 -6.49 -11.64
CA VAL A 276 -10.95 -6.12 -11.33
C VAL A 276 -11.39 -4.93 -12.17
N GLY A 277 -10.56 -3.90 -12.32
CA GLY A 277 -10.87 -2.73 -13.14
C GLY A 277 -11.05 -3.04 -14.62
N ALA A 278 -10.49 -4.13 -15.14
CA ALA A 278 -10.69 -4.59 -16.51
C ALA A 278 -12.04 -5.31 -16.70
N LEU A 279 -12.65 -5.81 -15.62
CA LEU A 279 -13.98 -6.41 -15.63
C LEU A 279 -15.11 -5.36 -15.66
N LEU A 280 -14.85 -4.16 -15.15
CA LEU A 280 -15.88 -3.12 -14.98
C LEU A 280 -16.05 -2.28 -16.24
N SER A 281 -17.31 -2.09 -16.65
CA SER A 281 -17.69 -1.30 -17.84
C SER A 281 -18.05 0.16 -17.51
N GLY A 282 -18.22 0.50 -16.23
CA GLY A 282 -18.62 1.82 -15.77
C GLY A 282 -18.65 1.94 -14.24
N PRO A 283 -19.21 3.04 -13.71
CA PRO A 283 -19.34 3.23 -12.26
C PRO A 283 -20.07 2.06 -11.61
N THR A 284 -19.37 1.37 -10.70
CA THR A 284 -19.83 0.13 -10.05
C THR A 284 -19.72 0.29 -8.54
N HIS A 285 -20.68 -0.22 -7.78
CA HIS A 285 -20.55 -0.36 -6.33
C HIS A 285 -19.59 -1.49 -6.03
N VAL A 286 -18.49 -1.21 -5.31
CA VAL A 286 -17.44 -2.21 -5.06
C VAL A 286 -17.48 -2.61 -3.60
N VAL A 287 -17.79 -3.88 -3.34
CA VAL A 287 -17.73 -4.48 -2.00
C VAL A 287 -16.51 -5.39 -1.95
N GLY A 288 -15.57 -5.07 -1.07
CA GLY A 288 -14.37 -5.86 -0.89
C GLY A 288 -14.29 -6.43 0.52
N PHE A 289 -13.96 -7.72 0.63
CA PHE A 289 -13.72 -8.41 1.89
C PHE A 289 -12.22 -8.63 2.13
N SER A 290 -11.67 -8.15 3.25
CA SER A 290 -10.29 -8.42 3.68
C SER A 290 -9.25 -8.05 2.59
N LEU A 291 -8.62 -9.01 1.91
CA LEU A 291 -7.78 -8.73 0.73
C LEU A 291 -8.55 -7.99 -0.36
N GLY A 292 -9.78 -8.40 -0.67
CA GLY A 292 -10.67 -7.73 -1.61
C GLY A 292 -10.97 -6.28 -1.21
N ALA A 293 -10.96 -5.96 0.10
CA ALA A 293 -11.13 -4.58 0.56
C ALA A 293 -9.90 -3.71 0.25
N LEU A 294 -8.68 -4.27 0.33
CA LEU A 294 -7.47 -3.58 -0.12
C LEU A 294 -7.49 -3.37 -1.64
N VAL A 295 -7.99 -4.36 -2.39
CA VAL A 295 -8.17 -4.25 -3.85
C VAL A 295 -9.17 -3.14 -4.18
N ALA A 296 -10.29 -3.07 -3.47
CA ALA A 296 -11.30 -2.02 -3.63
C ALA A 296 -10.76 -0.62 -3.30
N GLN A 297 -9.98 -0.47 -2.21
CA GLN A 297 -9.29 0.78 -1.89
C GLN A 297 -8.35 1.22 -3.01
N ARG A 298 -7.56 0.28 -3.55
CA ARG A 298 -6.64 0.57 -4.63
C ARG A 298 -7.37 0.96 -5.92
N LEU A 299 -8.45 0.24 -6.25
CA LEU A 299 -9.28 0.55 -7.40
C LEU A 299 -9.92 1.94 -7.29
N GLY A 300 -10.44 2.33 -6.12
CA GLY A 300 -11.02 3.66 -5.89
C GLY A 300 -10.00 4.80 -5.94
N LEU A 301 -8.71 4.49 -5.77
CA LEU A 301 -7.61 5.46 -5.93
C LEU A 301 -7.15 5.57 -7.39
N ASP A 302 -7.04 4.44 -8.08
CA ASP A 302 -6.47 4.37 -9.42
C ASP A 302 -7.50 4.67 -10.51
N ARG A 303 -8.76 4.27 -10.31
CA ARG A 303 -9.88 4.35 -11.26
C ARG A 303 -11.15 4.89 -10.59
N PRO A 304 -11.13 6.11 -10.02
CA PRO A 304 -12.29 6.67 -9.32
C PRO A 304 -13.54 6.77 -10.19
N GLU A 305 -13.39 6.84 -11.52
CA GLU A 305 -14.49 6.84 -12.48
C GLU A 305 -15.22 5.49 -12.60
N LEU A 306 -14.62 4.40 -12.13
CA LEU A 306 -15.24 3.07 -12.09
C LEU A 306 -15.89 2.75 -10.74
N THR A 307 -15.68 3.57 -9.71
CA THR A 307 -16.12 3.27 -8.34
C THR A 307 -17.26 4.20 -7.90
N ALA A 308 -18.50 3.72 -7.99
CA ALA A 308 -19.69 4.46 -7.55
C ALA A 308 -19.75 4.62 -6.03
N SER A 309 -19.40 3.55 -5.30
CA SER A 309 -19.20 3.56 -3.85
C SER A 309 -18.27 2.41 -3.43
N LEU A 310 -17.70 2.49 -2.23
CA LEU A 310 -16.90 1.41 -1.65
C LEU A 310 -17.53 0.90 -0.35
N THR A 311 -17.63 -0.42 -0.21
CA THR A 311 -17.92 -1.10 1.06
C THR A 311 -16.72 -1.96 1.43
N LEU A 312 -16.00 -1.57 2.47
CA LEU A 312 -14.74 -2.18 2.90
C LEU A 312 -15.01 -3.09 4.10
N VAL A 313 -15.26 -4.38 3.84
CA VAL A 313 -15.64 -5.38 4.84
C VAL A 313 -14.40 -6.04 5.42
N SER A 314 -14.25 -6.03 6.75
CA SER A 314 -13.13 -6.59 7.50
C SER A 314 -11.78 -6.18 6.90
N SER A 315 -11.68 -4.90 6.52
CA SER A 315 -10.48 -4.34 5.92
C SER A 315 -9.44 -3.99 6.99
N VAL A 316 -8.18 -4.08 6.62
CA VAL A 316 -7.06 -3.56 7.42
C VAL A 316 -6.69 -2.16 6.98
N ALA A 317 -6.23 -1.34 7.92
CA ALA A 317 -5.64 -0.03 7.64
C ALA A 317 -4.85 0.49 8.84
N GLY A 318 -3.69 1.11 8.55
CA GLY A 318 -2.90 1.79 9.56
C GLY A 318 -2.55 0.87 10.73
N ARG A 319 -2.15 -0.38 10.43
CA ARG A 319 -1.76 -1.36 11.46
C ARG A 319 -0.69 -0.76 12.39
N SER A 320 -0.72 -1.14 13.66
CA SER A 320 0.40 -0.93 14.59
C SER A 320 1.58 -1.83 14.21
N GLU A 321 2.73 -1.62 14.86
CA GLU A 321 3.88 -2.52 14.69
C GLU A 321 3.57 -3.95 15.16
N GLU A 322 2.85 -4.09 16.28
CA GLU A 322 2.42 -5.38 16.79
C GLU A 322 1.44 -6.09 15.84
N GLU A 323 0.45 -5.36 15.30
CA GLU A 323 -0.51 -5.89 14.33
C GLU A 323 0.19 -6.34 13.03
N ARG A 324 1.20 -5.59 12.57
CA ARG A 324 2.07 -5.97 11.45
C ARG A 324 2.89 -7.21 11.75
N ALA A 325 3.53 -7.27 12.92
CA ALA A 325 4.31 -8.44 13.33
C ALA A 325 3.43 -9.69 13.44
N ALA A 326 2.20 -9.56 13.94
CA ALA A 326 1.25 -10.66 14.05
C ALA A 326 0.79 -11.20 12.69
N VAL A 327 0.57 -10.35 11.68
CA VAL A 327 0.26 -10.85 10.31
C VAL A 327 1.48 -11.43 9.62
N ALA A 328 2.68 -10.86 9.82
CA ALA A 328 3.93 -11.40 9.28
C ALA A 328 4.24 -12.80 9.83
N ARG A 329 4.10 -13.01 11.15
CA ARG A 329 4.26 -14.34 11.77
C ARG A 329 3.27 -15.36 11.18
N ARG A 330 2.02 -14.97 10.95
CA ARG A 330 1.02 -15.87 10.32
C ARG A 330 1.39 -16.22 8.87
N GLN A 331 1.91 -15.26 8.12
CA GLN A 331 2.38 -15.48 6.75
C GLN A 331 3.58 -16.44 6.72
N GLU A 332 4.52 -16.30 7.65
CA GLU A 332 5.66 -17.20 7.81
C GLU A 332 5.21 -18.63 8.18
N LEU A 333 4.31 -18.76 9.16
CA LEU A 333 3.74 -20.06 9.53
C LEU A 333 3.00 -20.72 8.37
N ALA A 334 2.24 -19.95 7.57
CA ALA A 334 1.61 -20.48 6.36
C ALA A 334 2.61 -20.97 5.31
N ALA A 335 3.79 -20.33 5.24
CA ALA A 335 4.87 -20.75 4.37
C ALA A 335 5.55 -22.02 4.86
N GLN A 336 5.54 -22.30 6.17
CA GLN A 336 6.11 -23.51 6.77
C GLN A 336 5.11 -24.69 6.72
N ASP A 337 3.93 -24.51 7.29
CA ASP A 337 2.84 -25.48 7.35
C ASP A 337 1.52 -24.85 6.92
N PHE A 338 1.19 -25.06 5.64
CA PHE A 338 -0.02 -24.49 5.04
C PHE A 338 -1.30 -25.08 5.66
N GLY A 339 -1.32 -26.40 5.93
CA GLY A 339 -2.48 -27.08 6.46
C GLY A 339 -2.82 -26.63 7.88
N ALA A 340 -1.83 -26.61 8.77
CA ALA A 340 -2.01 -26.11 10.13
C ALA A 340 -2.40 -24.63 10.15
N SER A 341 -1.82 -23.82 9.25
CA SER A 341 -2.17 -22.41 9.13
C SER A 341 -3.60 -22.18 8.65
N ALA A 342 -4.10 -23.00 7.72
CA ALA A 342 -5.49 -22.96 7.26
C ALA A 342 -6.47 -23.27 8.41
N TRP A 343 -6.21 -24.33 9.19
CA TRP A 343 -6.99 -24.64 10.39
C TRP A 343 -6.99 -23.48 11.41
N ALA A 344 -5.81 -22.93 11.70
CA ALA A 344 -5.68 -21.78 12.60
C ALA A 344 -6.36 -20.51 12.06
N ALA A 345 -6.49 -20.37 10.73
CA ALA A 345 -7.23 -19.29 10.13
C ALA A 345 -8.73 -19.42 10.37
N VAL A 346 -9.31 -20.61 10.14
CA VAL A 346 -10.72 -20.88 10.41
C VAL A 346 -11.07 -20.68 11.88
N ASP A 347 -10.22 -21.17 12.79
CA ASP A 347 -10.42 -21.00 14.24
C ASP A 347 -10.47 -19.53 14.67
N ARG A 348 -9.63 -18.70 14.04
CA ARG A 348 -9.56 -17.26 14.29
C ARG A 348 -10.72 -16.51 13.66
N TRP A 349 -11.12 -16.87 12.44
CA TRP A 349 -12.05 -16.08 11.63
C TRP A 349 -13.51 -16.20 12.07
N PHE A 350 -13.93 -17.36 12.56
CA PHE A 350 -15.31 -17.58 13.00
C PHE A 350 -15.48 -17.44 14.50
N SER A 351 -16.66 -16.98 14.94
CA SER A 351 -17.05 -17.07 16.34
C SER A 351 -17.10 -18.54 16.81
N PRO A 352 -16.49 -18.90 17.96
CA PRO A 352 -16.59 -20.24 18.52
C PRO A 352 -18.04 -20.68 18.77
N ALA A 353 -18.89 -19.77 19.24
CA ALA A 353 -20.30 -20.05 19.51
C ALA A 353 -21.07 -20.34 18.22
N TRP A 354 -20.74 -19.62 17.13
CA TRP A 354 -21.37 -19.83 15.84
C TRP A 354 -20.95 -21.15 15.19
N ARG A 355 -19.64 -21.47 15.21
CA ARG A 355 -19.15 -22.76 14.69
C ARG A 355 -19.77 -23.97 15.38
N ALA A 356 -20.11 -23.84 16.67
CA ALA A 356 -20.78 -24.90 17.40
C ALA A 356 -22.23 -25.12 16.94
N GLN A 357 -22.87 -24.09 16.37
CA GLN A 357 -24.25 -24.12 15.90
C GLN A 357 -24.35 -24.50 14.43
N ASP A 358 -23.46 -23.97 13.58
CA ASP A 358 -23.39 -24.23 12.14
C ASP A 358 -21.94 -24.54 11.72
N PRO A 359 -21.48 -25.79 11.86
CA PRO A 359 -20.10 -26.15 11.57
C PRO A 359 -19.81 -26.27 10.06
N GLU A 360 -20.84 -26.43 9.23
CA GLU A 360 -20.67 -26.73 7.81
C GLU A 360 -19.94 -25.59 7.06
N PRO A 361 -20.30 -24.30 7.22
CA PRO A 361 -19.61 -23.22 6.50
C PRO A 361 -18.15 -23.08 6.93
N ALA A 362 -17.83 -23.34 8.19
CA ALA A 362 -16.44 -23.35 8.64
C ALA A 362 -15.64 -24.49 7.99
N ARG A 363 -16.25 -25.66 7.82
CA ARG A 363 -15.65 -26.78 7.08
C ARG A 363 -15.49 -26.46 5.59
N GLN A 364 -16.50 -25.87 4.95
CA GLN A 364 -16.41 -25.47 3.54
C GLN A 364 -15.32 -24.43 3.32
N VAL A 365 -15.18 -23.45 4.22
CA VAL A 365 -14.09 -22.46 4.16
C VAL A 365 -12.72 -23.13 4.32
N LEU A 366 -12.61 -24.11 5.21
CA LEU A 366 -11.38 -24.89 5.34
C LEU A 366 -11.06 -25.67 4.06
N ASP A 367 -12.05 -26.37 3.50
CA ASP A 367 -11.90 -27.15 2.27
C ASP A 367 -11.45 -26.24 1.11
N THR A 368 -12.05 -25.04 0.99
CA THR A 368 -11.60 -24.02 0.03
C THR A 368 -10.16 -23.58 0.27
N LEU A 369 -9.79 -23.26 1.52
CA LEU A 369 -8.41 -22.89 1.86
C LEU A 369 -7.42 -23.97 1.44
N LEU A 370 -7.68 -25.23 1.83
CA LEU A 370 -6.79 -26.36 1.55
C LEU A 370 -6.71 -26.69 0.05
N ALA A 371 -7.72 -26.33 -0.73
CA ALA A 371 -7.75 -26.52 -2.19
C ALA A 371 -6.97 -25.45 -2.97
N ASN A 372 -6.50 -24.37 -2.33
CA ASN A 372 -5.74 -23.34 -3.03
C ASN A 372 -4.37 -23.88 -3.49
N ASP A 373 -3.92 -23.41 -4.65
CA ASP A 373 -2.49 -23.50 -4.99
C ASP A 373 -1.67 -22.74 -3.95
N ARG A 374 -0.76 -23.45 -3.28
CA ARG A 374 0.04 -22.90 -2.17
C ARG A 374 0.88 -21.69 -2.62
N ALA A 375 1.44 -21.71 -3.82
CA ALA A 375 2.28 -20.62 -4.31
C ALA A 375 1.45 -19.34 -4.53
N SER A 376 0.29 -19.48 -5.17
CA SER A 376 -0.67 -18.39 -5.37
C SER A 376 -1.19 -17.84 -4.05
N TYR A 377 -1.57 -18.72 -3.11
CA TYR A 377 -2.01 -18.32 -1.77
C TYR A 377 -0.96 -17.47 -1.06
N LEU A 378 0.30 -17.93 -1.01
CA LEU A 378 1.38 -17.20 -0.34
C LEU A 378 1.69 -15.86 -1.03
N ALA A 379 1.62 -15.81 -2.36
CA ALA A 379 1.82 -14.59 -3.13
C ALA A 379 0.76 -13.53 -2.77
N CYS A 380 -0.52 -13.91 -2.74
CA CYS A 380 -1.63 -13.04 -2.36
C CYS A 380 -1.66 -12.72 -0.87
N TYR A 381 -1.28 -13.66 0.01
CA TYR A 381 -1.19 -13.42 1.45
C TYR A 381 -0.14 -12.35 1.76
N ARG A 382 1.01 -12.37 1.06
CA ARG A 382 2.02 -11.32 1.18
C ARG A 382 1.46 -9.93 0.82
N VAL A 383 0.61 -9.83 -0.21
CA VAL A 383 -0.10 -8.58 -0.54
C VAL A 383 -0.98 -8.13 0.63
N PHE A 384 -1.83 -9.02 1.16
CA PHE A 384 -2.65 -8.71 2.33
C PHE A 384 -1.83 -8.28 3.56
N ALA A 385 -0.69 -8.92 3.79
CA ALA A 385 0.18 -8.66 4.94
C ALA A 385 0.87 -7.29 4.89
N THR A 386 1.02 -6.69 3.70
CA THR A 386 1.91 -5.53 3.51
C THR A 386 1.26 -4.31 2.85
N ALA A 387 0.21 -4.50 2.05
CA ALA A 387 -0.24 -3.44 1.15
C ALA A 387 -0.96 -2.27 1.84
N ASP A 388 -1.52 -2.48 3.03
CA ASP A 388 -2.17 -1.41 3.81
C ASP A 388 -1.19 -0.28 4.16
N THR A 389 0.08 -0.62 4.40
CA THR A 389 1.14 0.35 4.71
C THR A 389 1.37 1.29 3.53
N ALA A 390 1.43 0.75 2.30
CA ALA A 390 1.62 1.55 1.10
C ALA A 390 0.37 2.40 0.74
N LEU A 391 -0.83 1.90 1.05
CA LEU A 391 -2.09 2.61 0.81
C LEU A 391 -2.33 3.76 1.80
N TRP A 392 -1.89 3.64 3.05
CA TRP A 392 -2.29 4.50 4.17
C TRP A 392 -2.23 6.01 3.89
N ARG A 393 -1.14 6.47 3.27
CA ARG A 393 -0.96 7.91 2.97
C ARG A 393 -1.89 8.42 1.87
N TRP A 394 -2.42 7.52 1.04
CA TRP A 394 -3.23 7.87 -0.13
C TRP A 394 -4.73 7.80 0.12
N LEU A 395 -5.17 7.11 1.17
CA LEU A 395 -6.59 6.97 1.53
C LEU A 395 -7.39 8.28 1.55
N PRO A 396 -6.82 9.45 1.97
CA PRO A 396 -7.54 10.73 1.88
C PRO A 396 -7.98 11.15 0.48
N ARG A 397 -7.48 10.48 -0.58
CA ARG A 397 -7.79 10.79 -1.98
C ARG A 397 -8.92 9.93 -2.54
N ILE A 398 -9.37 8.91 -1.81
CA ILE A 398 -10.55 8.13 -2.20
C ILE A 398 -11.73 9.09 -2.28
N ALA A 399 -12.31 9.17 -3.47
CA ALA A 399 -13.41 10.08 -3.79
C ALA A 399 -14.78 9.45 -3.58
N ALA A 400 -14.85 8.13 -3.73
CA ALA A 400 -16.08 7.37 -3.67
C ALA A 400 -16.63 7.36 -2.23
N PRO A 401 -17.95 7.53 -2.05
CA PRO A 401 -18.60 7.32 -0.77
C PRO A 401 -18.23 5.94 -0.20
N THR A 402 -17.75 5.92 1.04
CA THR A 402 -17.14 4.72 1.61
C THR A 402 -17.76 4.36 2.95
N VAL A 403 -18.07 3.08 3.15
CA VAL A 403 -18.38 2.51 4.47
C VAL A 403 -17.37 1.43 4.80
N ALA A 404 -16.75 1.51 5.97
CA ALA A 404 -15.94 0.43 6.54
C ALA A 404 -16.80 -0.38 7.50
N VAL A 405 -16.80 -1.71 7.37
CA VAL A 405 -17.62 -2.61 8.20
C VAL A 405 -16.73 -3.70 8.76
N THR A 406 -16.80 -3.98 10.06
CA THR A 406 -16.12 -5.14 10.65
C THR A 406 -16.89 -5.70 11.84
N GLY A 407 -16.57 -6.93 12.24
CA GLY A 407 -17.12 -7.53 13.45
C GLY A 407 -16.45 -6.97 14.70
N GLU A 408 -17.23 -6.78 15.77
CA GLU A 408 -16.74 -6.28 17.07
C GLU A 408 -15.56 -7.11 17.61
N ARG A 409 -15.58 -8.41 17.37
CA ARG A 409 -14.61 -9.38 17.92
C ARG A 409 -13.60 -9.85 16.89
N ASP A 410 -13.45 -9.15 15.77
CA ASP A 410 -12.44 -9.48 14.76
C ASP A 410 -11.02 -9.19 15.29
N PRO A 411 -10.15 -10.22 15.46
CA PRO A 411 -8.81 -10.04 16.00
C PRO A 411 -7.79 -9.60 14.94
N GLY A 412 -8.11 -9.66 13.65
CA GLY A 412 -7.19 -9.41 12.54
C GLY A 412 -7.46 -8.12 11.77
N SER A 413 -8.73 -7.77 11.63
CA SER A 413 -9.23 -6.53 11.01
C SER A 413 -10.09 -5.79 12.03
N THR A 414 -9.44 -5.29 13.07
CA THR A 414 -10.09 -4.83 14.31
C THR A 414 -11.05 -3.65 14.08
N PRO A 415 -12.02 -3.42 14.99
CA PRO A 415 -12.84 -2.21 14.99
C PRO A 415 -12.03 -0.92 14.90
N ALA A 416 -10.88 -0.87 15.58
CA ALA A 416 -9.97 0.28 15.52
C ALA A 416 -9.47 0.56 14.09
N MET A 417 -9.18 -0.46 13.28
CA MET A 417 -8.80 -0.26 11.87
C MET A 417 -9.97 0.28 11.03
N SER A 418 -11.20 -0.15 11.31
CA SER A 418 -12.39 0.39 10.62
C SER A 418 -12.67 1.85 10.98
N HIS A 419 -12.49 2.22 12.25
CA HIS A 419 -12.54 3.63 12.67
C HIS A 419 -11.43 4.46 12.01
N ARG A 420 -10.20 3.96 11.98
CA ARG A 420 -9.07 4.60 11.26
C ARG A 420 -9.38 4.81 9.77
N LEU A 421 -10.03 3.85 9.10
CA LEU A 421 -10.49 4.02 7.71
C LEU A 421 -11.51 5.16 7.58
N ALA A 422 -12.51 5.18 8.47
CA ALA A 422 -13.56 6.21 8.46
C ALA A 422 -12.99 7.62 8.72
N GLU A 423 -12.04 7.74 9.63
CA GLU A 423 -11.35 9.01 9.92
C GLU A 423 -10.46 9.47 8.76
N ARG A 424 -9.85 8.53 8.03
CA ARG A 424 -8.85 8.84 7.00
C ARG A 424 -9.46 9.12 5.63
N ILE A 425 -10.59 8.50 5.29
CA ILE A 425 -11.26 8.66 3.99
C ILE A 425 -12.35 9.74 4.13
N PRO A 426 -12.34 10.82 3.31
CA PRO A 426 -13.33 11.89 3.42
C PRO A 426 -14.77 11.39 3.27
N GLY A 427 -15.61 11.70 4.25
CA GLY A 427 -17.03 11.32 4.25
C GLY A 427 -17.27 9.82 4.49
N ALA A 428 -16.25 9.06 4.87
CA ALA A 428 -16.43 7.66 5.23
C ALA A 428 -17.00 7.49 6.63
N ARG A 429 -17.69 6.36 6.86
CA ARG A 429 -18.20 5.96 8.17
C ARG A 429 -17.80 4.53 8.50
N ALA A 430 -17.75 4.21 9.79
CA ALA A 430 -17.52 2.86 10.28
C ALA A 430 -18.82 2.25 10.82
N VAL A 431 -19.03 0.96 10.56
CA VAL A 431 -20.09 0.14 11.16
C VAL A 431 -19.44 -1.07 11.83
N ILE A 432 -19.71 -1.25 13.12
CA ILE A 432 -19.21 -2.38 13.89
C ILE A 432 -20.38 -3.32 14.18
N VAL A 433 -20.30 -4.56 13.72
CA VAL A 433 -21.36 -5.56 13.93
C VAL A 433 -21.13 -6.26 15.28
N PRO A 434 -22.06 -6.13 16.25
CA PRO A 434 -21.89 -6.68 17.59
C PRO A 434 -21.70 -8.20 17.59
N GLY A 435 -20.79 -8.70 18.44
CA GLY A 435 -20.57 -10.14 18.64
C GLY A 435 -19.92 -10.89 17.46
N ALA A 436 -19.96 -10.35 16.25
CA ALA A 436 -19.41 -10.96 15.04
C ALA A 436 -17.87 -10.93 15.01
N ARG A 437 -17.28 -11.88 14.26
CA ARG A 437 -15.84 -11.93 13.97
C ARG A 437 -15.56 -11.54 12.51
N HIS A 438 -14.62 -12.24 11.87
CA HIS A 438 -14.08 -11.88 10.57
C HIS A 438 -15.05 -12.24 9.45
N LEU A 439 -15.72 -13.40 9.50
CA LEU A 439 -16.50 -13.92 8.37
C LEU A 439 -17.95 -13.40 8.38
N LEU A 440 -18.11 -12.07 8.38
CA LEU A 440 -19.40 -11.38 8.30
C LEU A 440 -20.33 -11.91 7.19
N PRO A 441 -19.87 -12.17 5.94
CA PRO A 441 -20.74 -12.67 4.88
C PRO A 441 -21.37 -14.05 5.17
N LEU A 442 -20.84 -14.80 6.13
CA LEU A 442 -21.36 -16.11 6.53
C LEU A 442 -22.04 -16.09 7.90
N GLU A 443 -21.47 -15.36 8.87
CA GLU A 443 -21.97 -15.29 10.25
C GLU A 443 -23.15 -14.32 10.41
N CYS A 444 -23.12 -13.18 9.71
CA CYS A 444 -24.12 -12.10 9.79
C CYS A 444 -24.51 -11.61 8.37
N PRO A 445 -24.99 -12.50 7.49
CA PRO A 445 -25.24 -12.16 6.09
C PRO A 445 -26.34 -11.11 5.91
N GLU A 446 -27.36 -11.12 6.77
CA GLU A 446 -28.49 -10.19 6.71
C GLU A 446 -28.06 -8.78 7.12
N GLU A 447 -27.34 -8.64 8.23
CA GLU A 447 -26.80 -7.36 8.70
C GLU A 447 -25.80 -6.78 7.70
N LEU A 448 -24.93 -7.61 7.12
CA LEU A 448 -24.00 -7.15 6.09
C LEU A 448 -24.73 -6.72 4.82
N ALA A 449 -25.73 -7.49 4.37
CA ALA A 449 -26.52 -7.13 3.20
C ALA A 449 -27.27 -5.81 3.41
N ASP A 450 -27.85 -5.58 4.60
CA ASP A 450 -28.52 -4.31 4.93
C ASP A 450 -27.56 -3.12 4.87
N VAL A 451 -26.35 -3.26 5.41
CA VAL A 451 -25.33 -2.19 5.33
C VAL A 451 -24.94 -1.91 3.89
N ILE A 452 -24.76 -2.95 3.05
CA ILE A 452 -24.44 -2.79 1.62
C ILE A 452 -25.59 -2.08 0.92
N LEU A 453 -26.82 -2.58 1.04
CA LEU A 453 -28.00 -2.03 0.36
C LEU A 453 -28.32 -0.60 0.77
N THR A 454 -28.18 -0.28 2.06
CA THR A 454 -28.36 1.09 2.57
C THR A 454 -27.32 2.04 1.98
N HIS A 455 -26.05 1.58 1.91
CA HIS A 455 -24.96 2.38 1.35
C HIS A 455 -25.13 2.59 -0.15
N THR A 456 -25.42 1.56 -0.94
CA THR A 456 -25.58 1.68 -2.39
C THR A 456 -26.86 2.40 -2.77
N GLY A 457 -27.97 2.18 -2.06
CA GLY A 457 -29.25 2.86 -2.28
C GLY A 457 -29.16 4.38 -2.17
N SER A 458 -28.30 4.89 -1.27
CA SER A 458 -28.04 6.32 -1.10
C SER A 458 -27.26 6.96 -2.25
N HIS A 459 -26.71 6.14 -3.15
CA HIS A 459 -25.77 6.54 -4.20
C HIS A 459 -26.18 6.08 -5.61
N ASN A 460 -27.36 5.48 -5.77
CA ASN A 460 -27.90 5.01 -7.06
C ASN A 460 -28.31 6.13 -8.05
N GLY A 461 -28.08 7.43 -7.75
CA GLY A 461 -28.77 8.54 -8.42
C GLY A 461 -27.96 9.77 -8.88
N SER A 462 -26.64 9.79 -8.86
CA SER A 462 -25.89 11.04 -9.14
C SER A 462 -25.56 11.32 -10.62
N HIS A 463 -26.00 10.49 -11.58
CA HIS A 463 -25.70 10.67 -13.02
C HIS A 463 -26.93 10.82 -13.94
N GLY A 464 -28.11 11.09 -13.37
CA GLY A 464 -29.29 11.52 -14.11
C GLY A 464 -29.57 13.01 -13.92
N ASN A 465 -29.30 13.80 -14.97
CA ASN A 465 -29.94 15.09 -15.25
C ASN A 465 -29.64 16.28 -14.28
N ARG A 466 -28.58 17.05 -14.55
CA ARG A 466 -28.53 18.48 -14.19
C ARG A 466 -28.77 19.31 -15.44
N ASN A 467 -30.05 19.49 -15.78
CA ASN A 467 -30.50 20.58 -16.64
C ASN A 467 -31.94 20.99 -16.26
N GLY A 468 -32.09 22.27 -15.91
CA GLY A 468 -33.35 22.96 -15.63
C GLY A 468 -33.83 22.80 -14.18
N THR A 469 -34.32 23.81 -13.47
CA THR A 469 -34.59 25.23 -13.76
C THR A 469 -34.94 25.87 -12.41
N HIS A 470 -34.78 27.19 -12.34
CA HIS A 470 -35.15 28.06 -11.23
C HIS A 470 -36.48 27.74 -10.52
N GLY A 471 -36.47 27.89 -9.19
CA GLY A 471 -37.66 27.93 -8.35
C GLY A 471 -37.32 28.51 -6.98
N SER A 472 -37.25 29.84 -6.90
CA SER A 472 -37.19 30.62 -5.67
C SER A 472 -38.40 30.35 -4.77
N HIS A 473 -38.20 30.09 -3.48
CA HIS A 473 -39.20 30.48 -2.48
C HIS A 473 -38.57 30.86 -1.13
N ASN A 474 -38.93 32.07 -0.71
CA ASN A 474 -38.59 32.78 0.51
C ASN A 474 -38.92 31.99 1.79
N ALA A 475 -38.06 32.20 2.79
CA ALA A 475 -38.36 31.99 4.19
C ALA A 475 -39.38 33.02 4.72
N ILE A 476 -40.33 32.58 5.54
CA ILE A 476 -40.99 33.42 6.55
C ILE A 476 -41.12 32.60 7.85
N HIS A 477 -40.49 33.14 8.90
CA HIS A 477 -40.69 32.83 10.32
C HIS A 477 -42.09 33.22 10.79
N GLY A 478 -42.67 32.51 11.75
CA GLY A 478 -43.78 33.03 12.56
C GLY A 478 -44.44 31.98 13.44
N SER A 479 -44.31 32.15 14.74
CA SER A 479 -44.61 31.20 15.81
C SER A 479 -45.94 31.48 16.52
N ARG A 480 -46.37 30.52 17.36
CA ARG A 480 -47.30 30.63 18.52
C ARG A 480 -48.78 30.87 18.16
N THR A 481 -49.82 30.36 18.84
CA THR A 481 -50.07 29.78 20.18
C THR A 481 -51.55 29.35 20.20
N GLY A 482 -51.97 28.40 21.05
CA GLY A 482 -53.39 28.31 21.43
C GLY A 482 -53.90 26.92 21.78
N THR A 483 -53.92 26.63 23.08
CA THR A 483 -54.47 25.46 23.78
C THR A 483 -56.01 25.46 23.89
N HIS A 484 -56.65 24.30 23.64
CA HIS A 484 -57.78 23.62 24.36
C HIS A 484 -59.07 24.38 24.78
N PRO A 485 -60.15 23.68 25.24
CA PRO A 485 -60.83 22.46 24.76
C PRO A 485 -62.39 22.62 24.78
N GLY A 486 -63.15 21.62 24.29
CA GLY A 486 -64.59 21.54 24.57
C GLY A 486 -65.36 20.53 23.70
N ALA A 487 -65.61 19.34 24.23
CA ALA A 487 -66.59 18.36 23.74
C ALA A 487 -68.02 18.74 24.22
N PRO A 488 -69.12 17.95 24.02
CA PRO A 488 -69.28 16.66 23.34
C PRO A 488 -70.60 16.55 22.52
N THR A 489 -71.06 15.31 22.28
CA THR A 489 -72.30 14.79 21.66
C THR A 489 -72.14 14.40 20.19
N GLY A 490 -72.51 13.20 19.72
CA GLY A 490 -73.12 12.02 20.32
C GLY A 490 -73.50 11.02 19.21
N GLN A 491 -73.70 9.76 19.63
CA GLN A 491 -74.45 8.68 18.96
C GLN A 491 -73.81 7.88 17.80
N GLU A 492 -73.26 6.73 18.20
CA GLU A 492 -73.66 5.36 17.82
C GLU A 492 -74.59 5.15 16.61
N SER A 493 -74.19 4.25 15.70
CA SER A 493 -74.77 2.89 15.63
C SER A 493 -74.14 2.03 14.52
N HIS A 494 -73.61 0.85 14.94
CA HIS A 494 -73.89 -0.50 14.41
C HIS A 494 -73.79 -0.75 12.89
N ARG A 495 -73.19 -1.82 12.35
CA ARG A 495 -73.09 -3.28 12.63
C ARG A 495 -72.34 -3.82 11.37
N SER A 496 -71.59 -4.92 11.30
CA SER A 496 -71.35 -6.11 12.13
C SER A 496 -69.94 -6.62 11.82
#